data_AF-T1CSS4-F1
#
_entry.id   AF-T1CSS4-F1
#
_cell.length_a   1.000
_cell.length_b   1.000
_cell.length_c   1.000
_cell.angle_alpha   90.00
_cell.angle_beta   90.00
_cell.angle_gamma   90.00
#
_symmetry.space_group_name_H-M   'P 1'
#
loop_
_entity.id
_entity.type
_entity.pdbx_description
1 polymer ?
#
loop_
_entity_poly.entity_id
_entity_poly.type
_entity_poly.pdbx_seq_one_letter_code
_entity_poly.pdbx_strand_id
1 'polypeptide(L)'
;MSFDASMDEAVTATTYVSDTHLMGALLGPRDEHLRVVERAFPDSRVLVQGNRISVQGPDAAAVLRLFDELVLVLQSGQALDALKVTRTIDMVNDDLRPSEVLVHEVARAVRGRS
;
A
#
# COMPACT_ATOMS: atom_id res chain seq x y z
N MET A 1 -6.21 33.96 -11.11
CA MET A 1 -5.79 32.70 -10.46
C MET A 1 -7.02 31.81 -10.45
N SER A 2 -7.23 31.06 -11.54
CA SER A 2 -8.29 30.05 -11.59
C SER A 2 -7.72 28.79 -10.97
N PHE A 3 -8.23 28.39 -9.81
CA PHE A 3 -8.09 27.02 -9.38
C PHE A 3 -8.95 26.19 -10.33
N ASP A 4 -8.25 25.36 -11.07
CA ASP A 4 -8.73 24.64 -12.23
C ASP A 4 -9.96 23.79 -11.91
N ALA A 5 -11.05 24.07 -12.62
CA ALA A 5 -12.33 23.38 -12.52
C ALA A 5 -12.32 22.09 -13.36
N SER A 6 -11.28 21.25 -13.25
CA SER A 6 -11.19 19.96 -13.97
C SER A 6 -10.83 18.74 -13.11
N MET A 7 -10.88 18.85 -11.77
CA MET A 7 -10.96 17.67 -10.86
C MET A 7 -12.29 16.89 -10.98
N ASP A 8 -13.07 17.16 -12.01
CA ASP A 8 -14.45 16.74 -12.23
C ASP A 8 -14.55 15.42 -13.01
N GLU A 9 -13.68 14.45 -12.69
CA GLU A 9 -13.93 13.00 -12.74
C GLU A 9 -12.75 12.24 -12.12
N ALA A 10 -12.15 12.76 -11.03
CA ALA A 10 -11.01 12.09 -10.41
C ALA A 10 -11.42 10.68 -9.95
N VAL A 11 -10.81 9.66 -10.58
CA VAL A 11 -11.06 8.25 -10.31
C VAL A 11 -10.97 8.04 -8.81
N THR A 12 -12.08 7.61 -8.22
CA THR A 12 -12.18 7.35 -6.80
C THR A 12 -12.43 5.86 -6.60
N ALA A 13 -11.57 5.23 -5.82
CA ALA A 13 -11.69 3.83 -5.48
C ALA A 13 -11.69 3.69 -3.96
N THR A 14 -12.31 2.62 -3.44
CA THR A 14 -12.33 2.35 -2.00
C THR A 14 -12.21 0.85 -1.72
N THR A 15 -11.44 0.51 -0.69
CA THR A 15 -11.36 -0.85 -0.13
C THR A 15 -11.62 -0.81 1.38
N TYR A 16 -11.94 -1.98 1.95
CA TYR A 16 -12.14 -2.17 3.37
C TYR A 16 -11.23 -3.30 3.87
N VAL A 17 -10.39 -2.98 4.85
CA VAL A 17 -9.56 -3.99 5.52
C VAL A 17 -10.44 -4.74 6.51
N SER A 18 -10.68 -6.03 6.24
CA SER A 18 -11.55 -6.86 7.09
C SER A 18 -10.95 -7.07 8.48
N ASP A 19 -9.66 -7.38 8.54
CA ASP A 19 -8.91 -7.51 9.78
C ASP A 19 -8.51 -6.14 10.34
N THR A 20 -9.43 -5.47 11.02
CA THR A 20 -9.24 -4.08 11.50
C THR A 20 -8.01 -3.92 12.41
N HIS A 21 -7.61 -4.99 13.12
CA HIS A 21 -6.41 -4.98 13.96
C HIS A 21 -5.10 -4.80 13.16
N LEU A 22 -5.11 -5.05 11.85
CA LEU A 22 -3.95 -4.85 10.97
C LEU A 22 -3.73 -3.37 10.63
N MET A 23 -4.73 -2.50 10.78
CA MET A 23 -4.63 -1.09 10.36
C MET A 23 -3.45 -0.36 10.99
N GLY A 24 -3.15 -0.61 12.28
CA GLY A 24 -2.00 0.02 12.94
C GLY A 24 -0.66 -0.40 12.34
N ALA A 25 -0.51 -1.70 12.02
CA ALA A 25 0.69 -2.22 11.38
C ALA A 25 0.79 -1.82 9.89
N LEU A 26 -0.36 -1.70 9.21
CA LEU A 26 -0.46 -1.30 7.81
C LEU A 26 -0.02 0.15 7.59
N LEU A 27 -0.48 1.07 8.44
CA LEU A 27 -0.15 2.50 8.35
C LEU A 27 1.22 2.81 8.97
N GLY A 28 1.67 1.98 9.90
CA GLY A 28 2.94 2.11 10.60
C GLY A 28 2.91 3.13 11.74
N PRO A 29 3.96 3.18 12.56
CA PRO A 29 4.11 4.16 13.64
C PRO A 29 3.97 5.60 13.14
N ARG A 30 3.03 6.36 13.71
CA ARG A 30 2.76 7.75 13.30
C ARG A 30 2.49 7.89 11.79
N ASP A 31 1.86 6.87 11.20
CA ASP A 31 1.49 6.78 9.79
C ASP A 31 2.70 6.83 8.84
N GLU A 32 3.87 6.35 9.28
CA GLU A 32 5.09 6.43 8.47
C GLU A 32 4.98 5.69 7.12
N HIS A 33 4.27 4.55 7.07
CA HIS A 33 4.07 3.80 5.83
C HIS A 33 3.11 4.53 4.91
N LEU A 34 2.03 5.09 5.45
CA LEU A 34 1.10 5.94 4.69
C LEU A 34 1.85 7.11 4.03
N ARG A 35 2.75 7.79 4.75
CA ARG A 35 3.58 8.87 4.19
C ARG A 35 4.57 8.41 3.12
N VAL A 36 5.00 7.15 3.14
CA VAL A 36 5.80 6.58 2.05
C VAL A 36 4.93 6.42 0.80
N VAL A 37 3.72 5.88 0.96
CA VAL A 37 2.75 5.72 -0.13
C VAL A 37 2.37 7.08 -0.73
N GLU A 38 1.98 8.06 0.09
CA GLU A 38 1.60 9.40 -0.38
C GLU A 38 2.73 10.11 -1.14
N ARG A 39 4.00 9.90 -0.75
CA ARG A 39 5.15 10.45 -1.46
C ARG A 39 5.40 9.77 -2.80
N ALA A 40 5.09 8.48 -2.92
CA ALA A 40 5.25 7.73 -4.15
C ALA A 40 4.15 8.03 -5.18
N PHE A 41 2.96 8.41 -4.72
CA PHE A 41 1.81 8.75 -5.56
C PHE A 41 1.32 10.18 -5.28
N PRO A 42 2.12 11.21 -5.63
CA PRO A 42 1.83 12.60 -5.26
C PRO A 42 0.53 13.14 -5.89
N ASP A 43 0.10 12.58 -7.02
CA ASP A 43 -1.14 12.95 -7.70
C ASP A 43 -2.38 12.20 -7.15
N SER A 44 -2.19 11.33 -6.15
CA SER A 44 -3.25 10.57 -5.50
C SER A 44 -3.43 10.99 -4.05
N ARG A 45 -4.68 11.26 -3.67
CA ARG A 45 -5.07 11.57 -2.30
C ARG A 45 -5.61 10.33 -1.60
N VAL A 46 -4.94 9.91 -0.54
CA VAL A 46 -5.37 8.79 0.31
C VAL A 46 -6.14 9.32 1.53
N LEU A 47 -7.30 8.74 1.81
CA LEU A 47 -8.07 8.99 3.03
C LEU A 47 -8.28 7.68 3.77
N VAL A 48 -7.90 7.68 5.05
CA VAL A 48 -8.08 6.53 5.94
C VAL A 48 -9.10 6.89 7.02
N GLN A 49 -10.14 6.06 7.15
CA GLN A 49 -11.20 6.25 8.13
C GLN A 49 -11.59 4.91 8.75
N GLY A 50 -11.11 4.65 9.97
CA GLY A 50 -11.29 3.34 10.61
C GLY A 50 -10.57 2.26 9.80
N ASN A 51 -11.32 1.32 9.22
CA ASN A 51 -10.81 0.27 8.34
C ASN A 51 -11.07 0.53 6.84
N ARG A 52 -11.63 1.69 6.49
CA ARG A 52 -11.87 2.10 5.11
C ARG A 52 -10.70 2.91 4.59
N ILE A 53 -10.21 2.53 3.41
CA ILE A 53 -9.21 3.29 2.66
C ILE A 53 -9.84 3.73 1.34
N SER A 54 -9.88 5.04 1.12
CA SER A 54 -10.37 5.65 -0.12
C SER A 54 -9.23 6.39 -0.79
N VAL A 55 -9.11 6.24 -2.11
CA VAL A 55 -8.08 6.91 -2.91
C VAL A 55 -8.75 7.65 -4.04
N GLN A 56 -8.38 8.91 -4.22
CA GLN A 56 -8.80 9.76 -5.31
C GLN A 56 -7.58 10.15 -6.13
N GLY A 57 -7.61 9.97 -7.45
CA GLY A 57 -6.51 10.33 -8.34
C GLY A 57 -6.29 9.31 -9.45
N PRO A 58 -5.38 9.59 -10.39
CA PRO A 58 -5.12 8.72 -11.54
C PRO A 58 -4.62 7.33 -11.13
N ASP A 59 -3.89 7.23 -10.02
CA ASP A 59 -3.31 5.96 -9.53
C ASP A 59 -4.18 5.24 -8.50
N ALA A 60 -5.44 5.65 -8.31
CA ALA A 60 -6.30 5.13 -7.24
C ALA A 60 -6.38 3.60 -7.21
N ALA A 61 -6.46 2.97 -8.38
CA ALA A 61 -6.47 1.51 -8.48
C ALA A 61 -5.14 0.87 -8.06
N ALA A 62 -4.00 1.45 -8.43
CA ALA A 62 -2.68 0.93 -8.07
C ALA A 62 -2.42 1.08 -6.56
N VAL A 63 -2.80 2.23 -5.98
CA VAL A 63 -2.67 2.47 -4.54
C VAL A 63 -3.53 1.51 -3.72
N LEU A 64 -4.77 1.22 -4.15
CA LEU A 64 -5.58 0.22 -3.47
C LEU A 64 -4.99 -1.19 -3.57
N ARG A 65 -4.53 -1.59 -4.77
CA ARG A 65 -3.83 -2.88 -4.93
C ARG A 65 -2.62 -2.97 -4.02
N LEU A 66 -1.85 -1.89 -3.88
CA LEU A 66 -0.74 -1.84 -2.94
C LEU A 66 -1.18 -2.08 -1.50
N PHE A 67 -2.25 -1.44 -1.02
CA PHE A 67 -2.77 -1.70 0.33
C PHE A 67 -3.23 -3.14 0.50
N ASP A 68 -3.91 -3.72 -0.49
CA ASP A 68 -4.33 -5.12 -0.47
C ASP A 68 -3.10 -6.06 -0.35
N GLU A 69 -2.04 -5.81 -1.10
CA GLU A 69 -0.78 -6.57 -1.05
C GLU A 69 -0.07 -6.43 0.30
N LEU A 70 -0.02 -5.22 0.88
CA LEU A 70 0.55 -5.00 2.20
C LEU A 70 -0.25 -5.72 3.30
N VAL A 71 -1.58 -5.79 3.18
CA VAL A 71 -2.44 -6.59 4.07
C VAL A 71 -2.09 -8.07 3.95
N LEU A 72 -1.92 -8.60 2.74
CA LEU A 72 -1.53 -10.00 2.53
C LEU A 72 -0.14 -10.31 3.13
N VAL A 73 0.82 -9.38 3.02
CA VAL A 73 2.13 -9.51 3.67
C VAL A 73 1.97 -9.61 5.20
N LEU A 74 1.15 -8.75 5.81
CA LEU A 74 0.88 -8.81 7.25
C LEU A 74 0.18 -10.11 7.65
N GLN A 75 -0.82 -10.56 6.88
CA GLN A 75 -1.54 -11.82 7.11
C GLN A 75 -0.62 -13.05 7.00
N SER A 76 0.45 -12.97 6.20
CA SER A 76 1.49 -14.02 6.15
C SER A 76 2.40 -14.06 7.39
N GLY A 77 2.18 -13.17 8.36
CA GLY A 77 2.96 -13.06 9.60
C GLY A 77 4.23 -12.23 9.46
N GLN A 78 4.46 -11.60 8.32
CA GLN A 78 5.61 -10.73 8.12
C GLN A 78 5.35 -9.32 8.61
N ALA A 79 6.31 -8.72 9.32
CA ALA A 79 6.27 -7.31 9.66
C ALA A 79 6.55 -6.43 8.43
N LEU A 80 5.97 -5.23 8.43
CA LEU A 80 6.28 -4.16 7.49
C LEU A 80 7.32 -3.21 8.09
N ASP A 81 8.15 -2.66 7.22
CA ASP A 81 9.00 -1.50 7.48
C ASP A 81 8.99 -0.59 6.24
N ALA A 82 9.54 0.62 6.35
CA ALA A 82 9.53 1.58 5.26
C ALA A 82 10.23 1.07 3.99
N LEU A 83 11.26 0.22 4.11
CA LEU A 83 11.99 -0.33 2.98
C LEU A 83 11.15 -1.39 2.25
N LYS A 84 10.48 -2.26 3.00
CA LYS A 84 9.56 -3.25 2.45
C LYS A 84 8.38 -2.57 1.76
N VAL A 85 7.82 -1.51 2.33
CA VAL A 85 6.75 -0.71 1.69
C VAL A 85 7.24 -0.11 0.37
N THR A 86 8.42 0.53 0.37
CA THR A 86 9.01 1.09 -0.85
C THR A 86 9.19 0.03 -1.93
N ARG A 87 9.70 -1.15 -1.55
CA ARG A 87 9.88 -2.27 -2.48
C ARG A 87 8.55 -2.80 -3.02
N THR A 88 7.52 -2.93 -2.18
CA THR A 88 6.18 -3.34 -2.61
C THR A 88 5.60 -2.34 -3.62
N ILE A 89 5.84 -1.04 -3.43
CA ILE A 89 5.44 0.00 -4.40
C ILE A 89 6.09 -0.24 -5.76
N ASP A 90 7.41 -0.38 -5.79
CA ASP A 90 8.16 -0.62 -7.04
C ASP A 90 7.59 -1.85 -7.78
N MET A 91 7.33 -2.92 -7.03
CA MET A 91 6.78 -4.17 -7.59
C MET A 91 5.35 -4.01 -8.12
N VAL A 92 4.47 -3.25 -7.44
CA VAL A 92 3.11 -3.00 -7.93
C VAL A 92 3.12 -2.12 -9.17
N ASN A 93 4.03 -1.15 -9.26
CA ASN A 93 4.22 -0.32 -10.45
C ASN A 93 4.72 -1.13 -11.65
N ASP A 94 5.48 -2.20 -11.41
CA ASP A 94 5.90 -3.19 -12.40
C ASP A 94 4.83 -4.27 -12.69
N ASP A 95 3.59 -4.08 -12.22
CA ASP A 95 2.45 -5.02 -12.34
C ASP A 95 2.67 -6.41 -11.71
N LEU A 96 3.60 -6.53 -10.75
CA LEU A 96 3.87 -7.76 -10.01
C LEU A 96 2.87 -7.99 -8.85
N ARG A 97 2.96 -9.15 -8.21
CA ARG A 97 2.22 -9.53 -6.98
C ARG A 97 3.20 -9.69 -5.80
N PRO A 98 3.46 -8.63 -5.02
CA PRO A 98 4.45 -8.65 -3.95
C PRO A 98 4.22 -9.70 -2.87
N SER A 99 2.98 -9.98 -2.49
CA SER A 99 2.65 -11.00 -1.50
C SER A 99 3.18 -12.38 -1.89
N GLU A 100 3.15 -12.74 -3.18
CA GLU A 100 3.69 -14.00 -3.68
C GLU A 100 5.23 -13.98 -3.69
N VAL A 101 5.83 -12.89 -4.15
CA VAL A 101 7.29 -12.78 -4.31
C VAL A 101 8.02 -12.66 -2.97
N LEU A 102 7.55 -11.81 -2.05
CA LEU A 102 8.20 -11.57 -0.76
C LEU A 102 8.10 -12.77 0.19
N VAL A 103 7.06 -13.60 0.04
CA VAL A 103 6.97 -14.89 0.76
C VAL A 103 8.09 -15.83 0.30
N HIS A 104 8.39 -15.88 -1.00
CA HIS A 104 9.45 -16.73 -1.54
C HIS A 104 10.87 -16.31 -1.13
N GLU A 105 11.13 -15.02 -0.92
CA GLU A 105 12.45 -14.54 -0.50
C GLU A 105 12.80 -14.88 0.94
N VAL A 106 11.84 -14.78 1.87
CA VAL A 106 12.06 -15.19 3.26
C VAL A 106 12.32 -16.69 3.36
N ALA A 107 11.59 -17.51 2.60
CA ALA A 107 11.83 -18.96 2.55
C ALA A 107 13.25 -19.30 2.07
N ARG A 108 13.81 -18.54 1.11
CA ARG A 108 15.18 -18.73 0.62
C ARG A 108 16.23 -18.23 1.63
N ALA A 109 16.03 -17.08 2.26
CA ALA A 109 16.96 -16.54 3.26
C ALA A 109 17.11 -17.46 4.49
N VAL A 110 16.02 -18.14 4.90
CA VAL A 110 16.07 -19.12 6.01
C VAL A 110 16.84 -20.39 5.62
N ARG A 111 16.77 -20.82 4.36
CA ARG A 111 17.44 -22.04 3.86
C ARG A 111 18.90 -21.86 3.44
N GLY A 112 19.35 -20.60 3.27
CA GLY A 112 20.72 -20.25 2.88
C GLY A 112 21.73 -20.12 4.03
N ARG A 113 21.31 -20.35 5.28
CA ARG A 113 22.21 -20.50 6.44
C ARG A 113 22.35 -21.99 6.77
N SER A 114 23.22 -22.69 6.06
CA SER A 114 23.73 -24.02 6.43
C SER A 114 25.13 -24.18 5.88
#